data_AF-A0A816WI02-F1
#
_entry.id   AF-A0A816WI02-F1
#
_cell.length_a   1.000
_cell.length_b   1.000
_cell.length_c   1.000
_cell.angle_alpha   90.00
_cell.angle_beta   90.00
_cell.angle_gamma   90.00
#
_symmetry.space_group_name_H-M   'P 1'
#
loop_
_entity.id
_entity.type
_entity.pdbx_description
1 polymer ?
#
loop_
_entity_poly.entity_id
_entity_poly.type
_entity_poly.pdbx_seq_one_letter_code
_entity_poly.pdbx_strand_id
1 'polypeptide(L)'
;MIIYLVDALYEALNFAWRDNNDDKIFYDKLVILFTDSALNGLFTDLSGKDSWKMSHQFLKKDITLLVVGVEPTIIECYDFYCALAENTGKGQIFCSFFY
;
A
#
# COMPACT_ATOMS: atom_id res chain seq x y z
N MET A 1 -9.16 16.94 -7.74
CA MET A 1 -9.04 16.53 -6.33
C MET A 1 -7.70 15.84 -6.20
N ILE A 2 -6.75 16.44 -5.49
CA ILE A 2 -5.47 15.78 -5.20
C ILE A 2 -5.77 14.82 -4.04
N ILE A 3 -5.82 13.52 -4.32
CA ILE A 3 -5.86 12.51 -3.28
C ILE A 3 -4.40 12.23 -2.91
N TYR A 4 -4.01 12.52 -1.68
CA TYR A 4 -2.71 12.10 -1.18
C TYR A 4 -2.71 10.58 -1.03
N LEU A 5 -1.62 9.90 -1.39
CA LEU A 5 -1.54 8.43 -1.27
C LEU A 5 -1.97 7.95 0.12
N VAL A 6 -1.56 8.69 1.15
CA VAL A 6 -1.87 8.41 2.53
C VAL A 6 -3.39 8.36 2.79
N ASP A 7 -4.17 9.22 2.13
CA ASP A 7 -5.63 9.16 2.19
C ASP A 7 -6.16 7.92 1.47
N ALA A 8 -5.61 7.58 0.30
CA ALA A 8 -6.00 6.37 -0.43
C ALA A 8 -5.71 5.08 0.37
N LEU A 9 -4.55 5.01 1.04
CA LEU A 9 -4.20 3.90 1.93
C LEU A 9 -5.12 3.85 3.15
N TYR A 10 -5.47 5.00 3.73
CA TYR A 10 -6.44 5.07 4.83
C TYR A 10 -7.82 4.54 4.43
N GLU A 11 -8.33 4.97 3.27
CA GLU A 11 -9.61 4.47 2.75
C GLU A 11 -9.55 2.97 2.47
N ALA A 12 -8.47 2.48 1.85
CA ALA A 12 -8.27 1.06 1.60
C ALA A 12 -8.23 0.22 2.90
N LEU A 13 -7.61 0.75 3.96
CA LEU A 13 -7.58 0.09 5.27
C LEU A 13 -8.97 -0.05 5.90
N ASN A 14 -9.87 0.90 5.64
CA ASN A 14 -11.22 0.96 6.20
C ASN A 14 -12.30 0.45 5.26
N PHE A 15 -11.92 -0.02 4.07
CA PHE A 15 -12.82 -0.66 3.14
C PHE A 15 -13.51 -1.87 3.76
N ALA A 16 -14.75 -2.15 3.35
CA ALA A 16 -15.54 -3.28 3.82
C ALA A 16 -15.08 -4.59 3.16
N TRP A 17 -13.86 -5.02 3.49
CA TRP A 17 -13.30 -6.27 3.01
C TRP A 17 -14.15 -7.47 3.46
N ARG A 18 -14.18 -8.52 2.64
CA ARG A 18 -14.76 -9.80 3.06
C ARG A 18 -13.88 -10.41 4.14
N ASP A 19 -14.49 -10.87 5.21
CA ASP A 19 -13.79 -11.51 6.31
C ASP A 19 -13.81 -13.03 6.18
N ASN A 20 -12.72 -13.65 6.62
CA ASN A 20 -12.58 -15.09 6.70
C ASN A 20 -13.26 -15.57 7.99
N ASN A 21 -14.60 -15.52 8.00
CA ASN A 21 -15.41 -15.93 9.16
C ASN A 21 -15.85 -17.39 9.09
N ASP A 22 -15.64 -18.07 7.96
CA ASP A 22 -15.95 -19.47 7.76
C ASP A 22 -14.68 -20.25 7.36
N ASP A 23 -14.41 -21.37 8.04
CA ASP A 23 -13.24 -22.25 7.86
C ASP A 23 -13.06 -22.84 6.45
N LYS A 24 -13.94 -22.51 5.50
CA LYS A 24 -14.01 -23.10 4.16
C LYS A 24 -13.59 -22.17 3.03
N ILE A 25 -13.53 -20.85 3.25
CA ILE A 25 -13.18 -19.90 2.19
C ILE A 25 -12.25 -18.85 2.76
N PHE A 26 -11.04 -18.79 2.21
CA PHE A 26 -10.05 -17.76 2.52
C PHE A 26 -10.08 -16.72 1.40
N TYR A 27 -10.28 -15.46 1.77
CA TYR A 27 -10.21 -14.31 0.87
C TYR A 27 -8.91 -13.57 1.14
N ASP A 28 -8.05 -13.49 0.12
CA ASP A 28 -6.88 -12.62 0.14
C ASP A 28 -7.31 -11.17 -0.13
N LYS A 29 -6.80 -10.24 0.67
CA LYS A 29 -7.09 -8.80 0.55
C LYS A 29 -5.90 -8.13 -0.14
N LEU A 30 -6.09 -7.72 -1.40
CA LEU A 30 -5.04 -7.10 -2.22
C LEU A 30 -5.39 -5.66 -2.56
N VAL A 31 -4.46 -4.75 -2.31
CA VAL A 31 -4.49 -3.36 -2.75
C VAL A 31 -3.41 -3.16 -3.79
N ILE A 32 -3.75 -2.61 -4.95
CA ILE A 32 -2.78 -2.31 -6.01
C ILE A 32 -2.68 -0.79 -6.15
N LEU A 33 -1.50 -0.25 -5.87
CA LEU A 33 -1.15 1.14 -6.07
C LEU A 33 -0.48 1.32 -7.43
N PHE A 34 -1.12 2.07 -8.33
CA PHE A 34 -0.47 2.56 -9.55
C PHE A 34 0.04 3.97 -9.32
N THR A 35 1.34 4.18 -9.54
CA THR A 35 1.95 5.50 -9.38
C THR A 35 3.10 5.69 -10.38
N ASP A 36 3.25 6.91 -10.87
CA ASP A 36 4.35 7.33 -11.73
C ASP A 36 5.41 8.12 -10.96
N SER A 37 5.15 8.53 -9.71
CA SER A 37 5.94 9.57 -9.05
C SER A 37 6.10 9.38 -7.54
N ALA A 38 7.01 10.19 -7.02
CA ALA A 38 7.22 10.35 -5.59
C ALA A 38 5.94 10.82 -4.90
N LEU A 39 5.73 10.26 -3.72
CA LEU A 39 4.67 10.60 -2.80
C LEU A 39 4.74 12.09 -2.40
N ASN A 40 3.68 12.85 -2.70
CA ASN A 40 3.48 14.13 -2.03
C ASN A 40 3.29 13.88 -0.53
N GLY A 41 4.19 14.39 0.30
CA GLY A 41 4.12 14.23 1.76
C GLY A 41 4.96 13.11 2.36
N LEU A 42 5.90 12.53 1.60
CA LEU A 42 6.80 11.45 2.05
C LEU A 42 7.53 11.74 3.39
N PHE A 43 7.74 13.02 3.69
CA PHE A 43 8.37 13.52 4.92
C PHE A 43 7.49 14.48 5.72
N THR A 44 6.23 14.62 5.32
CA THR A 44 5.32 15.60 5.92
C THR A 44 4.24 14.82 6.65
N ASP A 45 4.19 14.95 7.97
CA ASP A 45 3.13 14.38 8.79
C ASP A 45 1.81 15.07 8.42
N LEU A 46 1.12 14.52 7.43
CA LEU A 46 -0.18 14.97 6.98
C LEU A 46 -1.19 14.45 7.99
N SER A 47 -1.37 15.22 9.07
CA SER A 47 -2.45 15.01 10.05
C SER A 47 -2.41 13.67 10.82
N GLY A 48 -1.23 13.17 11.18
CA GLY A 48 -1.06 11.92 11.94
C GLY A 48 -1.22 10.65 11.12
N LYS A 49 -1.36 10.79 9.80
CA LYS A 49 -1.46 9.68 8.85
C LYS A 49 -0.07 9.36 8.29
N ASP A 50 0.64 8.52 9.01
CA ASP A 50 1.99 8.05 8.67
C ASP A 50 1.89 6.77 7.81
N SER A 51 2.52 6.78 6.63
CA SER A 51 2.48 5.64 5.70
C SER A 51 3.08 4.36 6.30
N TRP A 52 4.09 4.49 7.15
CA TRP A 52 4.69 3.36 7.86
C TRP A 52 3.77 2.81 8.95
N LYS A 53 3.09 3.67 9.70
CA LYS A 53 2.05 3.20 10.64
C LYS A 53 0.91 2.50 9.89
N MET A 54 0.54 2.98 8.70
CA MET A 54 -0.47 2.34 7.87
C MET A 54 -0.04 0.97 7.38
N SER A 55 1.20 0.78 6.92
CA SER A 55 1.67 -0.54 6.48
C SER A 55 1.55 -1.59 7.59
N HIS A 56 1.87 -1.22 8.82
CA HIS A 56 1.68 -2.09 9.99
C HIS A 56 0.21 -2.46 10.24
N GLN A 57 -0.73 -1.55 9.97
CA GLN A 57 -2.16 -1.83 10.08
C GLN A 57 -2.65 -2.75 8.95
N PHE A 58 -2.12 -2.58 7.74
CA PHE A 58 -2.35 -3.50 6.62
C PHE A 58 -1.90 -4.91 6.98
N LEU A 59 -0.69 -5.07 7.54
CA LEU A 59 -0.18 -6.35 8.03
C LEU A 59 -1.12 -6.99 9.07
N LYS A 60 -1.58 -6.21 10.06
CA LYS A 60 -2.52 -6.69 11.09
C LYS A 60 -3.85 -7.19 10.52
N LYS A 61 -4.34 -6.54 9.45
CA LYS A 61 -5.58 -6.92 8.76
C LYS A 61 -5.38 -7.93 7.64
N ASP A 62 -4.14 -8.41 7.45
CA ASP A 62 -3.72 -9.31 6.37
C ASP A 62 -4.09 -8.77 4.97
N ILE A 63 -3.87 -7.47 4.78
CA ILE A 63 -4.04 -6.78 3.50
C ILE A 63 -2.67 -6.61 2.88
N THR A 64 -2.45 -7.17 1.70
CA THR A 64 -1.20 -6.99 0.97
C THR A 64 -1.28 -5.79 0.03
N LEU A 65 -0.22 -4.98 0.01
CA LEU A 65 -0.03 -3.89 -0.94
C LEU A 65 0.91 -4.34 -2.06
N LEU A 66 0.46 -4.16 -3.30
CA LEU A 66 1.27 -4.24 -4.51
C LEU A 66 1.49 -2.83 -5.03
N VAL A 67 2.74 -2.44 -5.29
CA VAL A 67 3.05 -1.17 -5.95
C VAL A 67 3.46 -1.44 -7.39
N VAL A 68 2.79 -0.76 -8.32
CA VAL A 68 3.10 -0.73 -9.75
C VAL A 68 3.58 0.67 -10.09
N GLY A 69 4.87 0.76 -10.36
CA GLY A 69 5.57 1.99 -10.69
C GLY A 69 5.78 2.18 -12.18
N VAL A 70 5.69 3.42 -12.66
CA VAL A 70 6.05 3.80 -14.04
C VAL A 70 7.34 4.62 -14.05
N GLU A 71 8.29 4.25 -14.90
CA GLU A 71 9.56 4.97 -15.08
C GLU A 71 9.39 6.32 -15.80
N PRO A 72 10.32 7.28 -15.61
CA PRO A 72 11.58 7.20 -14.85
C PRO A 72 11.47 7.65 -13.39
N THR A 73 10.41 8.38 -13.04
CA THR A 73 10.26 9.12 -11.79
C THR A 73 10.11 8.22 -10.56
N ILE A 74 9.72 6.97 -10.74
CA ILE A 74 9.57 6.02 -9.62
C ILE A 74 10.89 5.47 -9.08
N ILE A 75 11.97 5.51 -9.88
CA ILE A 75 13.28 4.97 -9.51
C ILE A 75 13.79 5.63 -8.21
N GLU A 76 13.59 6.95 -8.08
CA GLU A 76 14.01 7.72 -6.91
C GLU A 76 13.27 7.31 -5.62
N CYS A 77 12.11 6.66 -5.73
CA CYS A 77 11.29 6.22 -4.61
C CYS A 77 11.17 4.70 -4.52
N TYR A 78 11.95 3.96 -5.31
CA TYR A 78 11.89 2.51 -5.39
C TYR A 78 12.04 1.86 -4.02
N ASP A 79 13.09 2.21 -3.28
CA ASP A 79 13.38 1.64 -1.96
C ASP A 79 12.25 1.91 -0.96
N PHE A 80 11.67 3.11 -1.01
CA PHE A 80 10.54 3.46 -0.15
C PHE A 80 9.31 2.58 -0.46
N TYR A 81 8.92 2.46 -1.73
CA TYR A 81 7.74 1.70 -2.09
C TYR A 81 7.93 0.19 -1.88
N CYS A 82 9.13 -0.33 -2.13
CA CYS A 82 9.50 -1.69 -1.78
C CYS A 82 9.38 -1.93 -0.27
N ALA A 83 10.02 -1.09 0.56
CA ALA A 83 9.93 -1.22 2.01
C ALA A 83 8.49 -1.09 2.51
N LEU A 84 7.70 -0.18 1.93
CA LEU A 84 6.29 -0.02 2.28
C LEU A 84 5.50 -1.29 1.98
N ALA A 85 5.63 -1.85 0.78
CA ALA A 85 4.92 -3.06 0.34
C ALA A 85 5.34 -4.29 1.16
N GLU A 86 6.63 -4.46 1.43
CA GLU A 86 7.18 -5.56 2.23
C GLU A 86 6.64 -5.59 3.67
N ASN A 87 6.20 -4.44 4.18
CA ASN A 87 5.61 -4.31 5.51
C ASN A 87 4.08 -4.46 5.51
N THR A 88 3.50 -5.07 4.46
CA THR A 88 2.05 -5.32 4.35
C THR A 88 1.74 -6.78 4.03
N GLY A 89 0.60 -7.26 4.53
CA GLY A 89 0.11 -8.63 4.33
C GLY A 89 1.08 -9.72 4.81
N LYS A 90 0.61 -10.97 4.85
CA LYS A 90 1.50 -12.13 5.09
C LYS A 90 2.04 -12.74 3.80
N GLY A 91 1.38 -12.47 2.67
CA GLY A 91 1.89 -12.81 1.35
C GLY A 91 2.94 -11.79 0.90
N GLN A 92 4.16 -12.25 0.61
CA GLN A 92 5.18 -11.42 0.00
C GLN A 92 4.76 -11.08 -1.43
N ILE A 93 4.66 -9.79 -1.76
CA ILE A 93 4.36 -9.35 -3.12
C ILE A 93 5.48 -8.47 -3.67
N PHE A 94 5.81 -8.76 -4.93
CA PHE A 94 6.87 -8.15 -5.72
C PHE A 94 6.42 -6.83 -6.32
N CYS A 95 7.23 -5.77 -6.20
CA CYS A 95 7.03 -4.57 -7.00
C CYS A 95 7.36 -4.88 -8.47
N SER A 96 6.46 -4.51 -9.39
CA SER A 96 6.66 -4.67 -10.83
C SER A 96 6.69 -3.30 -11.50
N PHE A 97 7.77 -3.01 -12.20
CA PHE A 97 8.00 -1.75 -12.91
C PHE A 97 7.99 -2.04 -14.41
N PHE A 98 7.20 -1.28 -15.16
CA PHE A 98 7.04 -1.44 -16.60
C PHE A 98 7.85 -0.37 -17.34
N TYR A 99 8.61 -0.83 -18.34
CA TYR A 99 9.43 -0.03 -19.26
C TYR A 99 8.66 0.32 -20.54
#